data_AF-A0A2E1U226-F1
#
_entry.id   AF-A0A2E1U226-F1
#
_cell.length_a   1.000
_cell.length_b   1.000
_cell.length_c   1.000
_cell.angle_alpha   90.00
_cell.angle_beta   90.00
_cell.angle_gamma   90.00
#
_symmetry.space_group_name_H-M   'P 1'
#
loop_
_entity.id
_entity.type
_entity.pdbx_description
1 polymer ?
#
loop_
_entity_poly.entity_id
_entity_poly.type
_entity_poly.pdbx_seq_one_letter_code
_entity_poly.pdbx_strand_id
1 'polypeptide(L)'
;MEKSLFKPFVTLIVLMSLTLYALTSAVGVQLNKIPGVLMDFPEQVGIWVGNDLRFCHNAEACAKDYKDASFYIRDLDFPDICPNCGSRLYNCARAEKEQLPDDTEFVKSAFTNAAGTRLHTSIVLSGSARDSIHRPQRCLKGQGNTLENEYSLEVPILGRDPLDVRVIKTSRVFRTADGEVPYYGFYAYWFVGKTRETSSHYVRMFWLAWDRVVNSEGNRWAYIAVSGTREAEGNDFEEHIISFVQQVYPEVLSDAFRSRVYANQ
;
A
#
# COMPACT_ATOMS: atom_id res chain seq x y z
N MET A 1 54.18 -24.07 -16.14
CA MET A 1 52.97 -24.86 -16.41
C MET A 1 51.76 -23.94 -16.34
N GLU A 2 51.34 -23.37 -17.47
CA GLU A 2 50.06 -22.67 -17.56
C GLU A 2 48.94 -23.70 -17.41
N LYS A 3 48.15 -23.60 -16.34
CA LYS A 3 46.93 -24.40 -16.21
C LYS A 3 45.92 -23.86 -17.20
N SER A 4 45.55 -24.66 -18.21
CA SER A 4 44.52 -24.32 -19.18
C SER A 4 43.21 -23.98 -18.47
N LEU A 5 42.77 -22.73 -18.61
CA LEU A 5 41.49 -22.23 -18.08
C LEU A 5 40.28 -22.69 -18.91
N PHE A 6 40.51 -23.43 -20.00
CA PHE A 6 39.45 -23.83 -20.92
C PHE A 6 38.44 -24.78 -20.28
N LYS A 7 38.90 -25.81 -19.56
CA LYS A 7 38.03 -26.75 -18.84
C LYS A 7 37.16 -26.07 -17.78
N PRO A 8 37.69 -25.27 -16.83
CA PRO A 8 36.84 -24.60 -15.85
C PRO A 8 35.88 -23.59 -16.51
N PHE A 9 36.27 -22.94 -17.60
CA PHE A 9 35.38 -22.02 -18.33
C PHE A 9 34.20 -22.73 -19.00
N VAL A 10 34.45 -23.86 -19.67
CA VAL A 10 33.38 -24.68 -20.27
C VAL A 10 32.44 -25.24 -19.19
N THR A 11 32.99 -25.73 -18.07
CA THR A 11 32.16 -26.19 -16.94
C THR A 11 31.28 -25.08 -16.40
N LEU A 12 31.79 -23.85 -16.28
CA LEU A 12 31.04 -22.71 -15.78
C LEU A 12 29.92 -22.31 -16.75
N ILE A 13 30.17 -22.29 -18.06
CA ILE A 13 29.15 -22.04 -19.09
C ILE A 13 28.06 -23.10 -19.06
N VAL A 14 28.42 -24.38 -18.92
CA VAL A 14 27.46 -25.48 -18.84
C VAL A 14 26.60 -25.36 -17.59
N LEU A 15 27.20 -25.09 -16.43
CA LEU A 15 26.47 -24.88 -15.18
C LEU A 15 25.55 -23.65 -15.25
N MET A 16 26.02 -22.53 -15.80
CA MET A 16 25.19 -21.33 -15.99
C MET A 16 24.03 -21.60 -16.97
N SER A 17 24.28 -22.31 -18.07
CA SER A 17 23.25 -22.66 -19.06
C SER A 17 22.20 -23.62 -18.49
N LEU A 18 22.63 -24.63 -17.73
CA LEU A 18 21.74 -25.55 -17.03
C LEU A 18 20.91 -24.83 -15.95
N THR A 19 21.54 -23.92 -15.21
CA THR A 19 20.84 -23.10 -14.19
C THR A 19 19.83 -22.18 -14.86
N LEU A 20 20.21 -21.51 -15.96
CA LEU A 20 19.31 -20.66 -16.73
C LEU A 20 18.14 -21.45 -17.31
N TYR A 21 18.41 -22.64 -17.88
CA TYR A 21 17.38 -23.53 -18.39
C TYR A 21 16.45 -24.02 -17.28
N ALA A 22 16.98 -24.45 -16.12
CA ALA A 22 16.16 -24.84 -14.99
C ALA A 22 15.27 -23.69 -14.49
N LEU A 23 15.80 -22.47 -14.42
CA LEU A 23 15.04 -21.27 -14.04
C LEU A 23 13.94 -20.92 -15.04
N THR A 24 14.16 -21.11 -16.36
CA THR A 24 13.20 -20.74 -17.40
C THR A 24 12.17 -21.84 -17.71
N SER A 25 12.53 -23.10 -17.52
CA SER A 25 11.70 -24.25 -17.92
C SER A 25 11.03 -25.00 -16.76
N ALA A 26 11.60 -24.95 -15.54
CA ALA A 26 11.09 -25.72 -14.40
C ALA A 26 10.34 -24.87 -13.36
N VAL A 27 10.44 -23.53 -13.42
CA VAL A 27 9.81 -22.64 -12.43
C VAL A 27 8.54 -22.03 -13.01
N GLY A 28 7.53 -22.87 -13.25
CA GLY A 28 6.17 -22.41 -13.48
C GLY A 28 5.62 -21.79 -12.19
N VAL A 29 5.82 -20.49 -12.00
CA VAL A 29 5.32 -19.80 -10.80
C VAL A 29 3.81 -19.66 -10.92
N GLN A 30 3.08 -20.34 -10.03
CA GLN A 30 1.64 -20.16 -9.94
C GLN A 30 1.35 -18.86 -9.18
N LEU A 31 0.67 -17.92 -9.83
CA LEU A 31 0.18 -16.71 -9.17
C LEU A 31 -0.94 -17.11 -8.22
N ASN A 32 -0.70 -16.93 -6.93
CA ASN A 32 -1.72 -17.16 -5.93
C ASN A 32 -2.57 -15.89 -5.80
N LYS A 33 -3.85 -16.01 -6.20
CA LYS A 33 -4.78 -14.88 -6.21
C LYS A 33 -5.40 -14.59 -4.85
N ILE A 34 -5.22 -15.44 -3.85
CA ILE A 34 -5.86 -15.29 -2.53
C ILE A 34 -5.08 -14.26 -1.70
N PRO A 35 -5.65 -13.07 -1.43
CA PRO A 35 -5.00 -12.06 -0.61
C PRO A 35 -5.07 -12.40 0.88
N GLY A 36 -4.13 -11.85 1.66
CA GLY A 36 -4.20 -11.87 3.13
C GLY A 36 -5.18 -10.85 3.72
N VAL A 37 -5.85 -10.07 2.87
CA VAL A 37 -6.74 -8.96 3.24
C VAL A 37 -8.06 -9.03 2.48
N LEU A 38 -9.08 -8.41 3.04
CA LEU A 38 -10.32 -8.08 2.34
C LEU A 38 -10.11 -6.75 1.59
N MET A 39 -10.59 -6.67 0.35
CA MET A 39 -10.57 -5.42 -0.44
C MET A 39 -11.82 -4.60 -0.15
N ASP A 40 -12.05 -4.32 1.12
CA ASP A 40 -13.15 -3.50 1.60
C ASP A 40 -12.77 -2.89 2.96
N PHE A 41 -13.26 -1.69 3.24
CA PHE A 41 -13.14 -1.10 4.57
C PHE A 41 -14.49 -1.13 5.27
N PRO A 42 -14.54 -1.46 6.57
CA PRO A 42 -15.75 -1.34 7.36
C PRO A 42 -16.23 0.12 7.41
N GLU A 43 -17.56 0.33 7.39
CA GLU A 43 -18.15 1.68 7.46
C GLU A 43 -17.80 2.43 8.76
N GLN A 44 -17.49 1.70 9.83
CA GLN A 44 -17.09 2.25 11.12
C GLN A 44 -16.18 1.28 11.87
N VAL A 45 -15.14 1.81 12.52
CA VAL A 45 -14.23 1.07 13.42
C VAL A 45 -13.98 1.88 14.68
N GLY A 46 -14.46 1.39 15.82
CA GLY A 46 -14.44 2.13 17.08
C GLY A 46 -15.09 3.51 16.93
N ILE A 47 -14.31 4.56 17.19
CA ILE A 47 -14.74 5.97 17.09
C ILE A 47 -14.65 6.56 15.67
N TRP A 48 -14.13 5.80 14.71
CA TRP A 48 -13.81 6.28 13.37
C TRP A 48 -14.90 5.84 12.39
N VAL A 49 -15.50 6.82 11.71
CA VAL A 49 -16.54 6.60 10.70
C VAL A 49 -15.92 6.79 9.32
N GLY A 50 -15.95 5.73 8.51
CA GLY A 50 -15.40 5.67 7.16
C GLY A 50 -16.34 6.24 6.12
N ASN A 51 -15.76 6.79 5.06
CA ASN A 51 -16.47 7.22 3.87
C ASN A 51 -15.59 6.96 2.65
N ASP A 52 -16.01 5.98 1.87
CA ASP A 52 -15.26 5.49 0.73
C ASP A 52 -15.12 6.56 -0.35
N LEU A 53 -13.97 6.52 -1.02
CA LEU A 53 -13.60 7.44 -2.07
C LEU A 53 -13.77 6.79 -3.44
N ARG A 54 -14.29 7.58 -4.37
CA ARG A 54 -14.43 7.25 -5.78
C ARG A 54 -13.86 8.38 -6.63
N PHE A 55 -13.25 8.07 -7.75
CA PHE A 55 -12.44 9.01 -8.53
C PHE A 55 -12.95 9.12 -9.95
N CYS A 56 -13.13 10.34 -10.45
CA CYS A 56 -13.46 10.60 -11.84
C CYS A 56 -12.18 10.65 -12.69
N HIS A 57 -12.17 9.97 -13.83
CA HIS A 57 -11.03 9.96 -14.76
C HIS A 57 -11.21 10.90 -15.95
N ASN A 58 -12.36 11.59 -16.07
CA ASN A 58 -12.62 12.51 -17.16
C ASN A 58 -11.63 13.68 -17.15
N ALA A 59 -10.70 13.68 -18.11
CA ALA A 59 -9.58 14.61 -18.18
C ALA A 59 -9.97 16.05 -18.46
N GLU A 60 -11.11 16.26 -19.10
CA GLU A 60 -11.55 17.59 -19.52
C GLU A 60 -12.36 18.26 -18.41
N ALA A 61 -13.28 17.51 -17.79
CA ALA A 61 -14.23 18.06 -16.83
C ALA A 61 -13.75 18.03 -15.38
N CYS A 62 -12.99 17.02 -14.96
CA CYS A 62 -12.73 16.77 -13.53
C CYS A 62 -11.24 16.54 -13.21
N ALA A 63 -10.58 15.62 -13.92
CA ALA A 63 -9.20 15.22 -13.68
C ALA A 63 -8.21 15.95 -14.61
N LYS A 64 -8.44 17.24 -14.85
CA LYS A 64 -7.54 18.05 -15.67
C LYS A 64 -6.16 18.11 -15.01
N ASP A 65 -5.11 17.98 -15.82
CA ASP A 65 -3.71 17.98 -15.36
C ASP A 65 -3.41 16.93 -14.28
N TYR A 66 -4.11 15.79 -14.32
CA TYR A 66 -3.99 14.69 -13.33
C TYR A 66 -4.31 15.09 -11.89
N LYS A 67 -5.12 16.14 -11.69
CA LYS A 67 -5.66 16.46 -10.38
C LYS A 67 -6.57 15.33 -9.90
N ASP A 68 -6.45 14.99 -8.63
CA ASP A 68 -7.32 14.02 -7.97
C ASP A 68 -8.74 14.59 -7.90
N ALA A 69 -9.65 13.96 -8.66
CA ALA A 69 -11.07 14.28 -8.66
C ALA A 69 -11.83 13.22 -7.86
N SER A 70 -11.65 13.25 -6.54
CA SER A 70 -12.25 12.30 -5.61
C SER A 70 -13.58 12.78 -5.06
N PHE A 71 -14.50 11.84 -4.85
CA PHE A 71 -15.82 12.03 -4.27
C PHE A 71 -16.03 11.01 -3.16
N TYR A 72 -16.69 11.43 -2.09
CA TYR A 72 -17.14 10.55 -1.04
C TYR A 72 -18.42 9.86 -1.46
N ILE A 73 -18.52 8.53 -1.29
CA ILE A 73 -19.71 7.78 -1.70
C ILE A 73 -20.98 8.30 -1.03
N ARG A 74 -20.91 8.69 0.24
CA ARG A 74 -22.09 9.20 0.97
C ARG A 74 -22.60 10.55 0.44
N ASP A 75 -21.79 11.26 -0.34
CA ASP A 75 -22.15 12.53 -0.96
C ASP A 75 -22.66 12.35 -2.40
N LEU A 76 -22.76 11.10 -2.88
CA LEU A 76 -23.21 10.76 -4.23
C LEU A 76 -24.62 10.19 -4.22
N ASP A 77 -25.47 10.68 -5.14
CA ASP A 77 -26.75 10.04 -5.44
C ASP A 77 -26.55 8.65 -6.06
N PHE A 78 -25.49 8.50 -6.87
CA PHE A 78 -25.12 7.26 -7.55
C PHE A 78 -23.62 6.97 -7.33
N PRO A 79 -23.26 5.90 -6.59
CA PRO A 79 -21.87 5.63 -6.20
C PRO A 79 -20.86 5.52 -7.35
N ASP A 80 -21.31 5.12 -8.53
CA ASP A 80 -20.46 4.87 -9.70
C ASP A 80 -20.52 5.97 -10.77
N ILE A 81 -21.28 7.05 -10.55
CA ILE A 81 -21.49 8.12 -11.54
C ILE A 81 -20.99 9.45 -10.99
N CYS A 82 -20.13 10.11 -11.75
CA CYS A 82 -19.58 11.42 -11.38
C CYS A 82 -20.69 12.48 -11.42
N PRO A 83 -20.91 13.22 -10.32
CA PRO A 83 -21.98 14.23 -10.26
C PRO A 83 -21.70 15.43 -11.17
N ASN A 84 -20.42 15.68 -11.49
CA ASN A 84 -20.01 16.84 -12.28
C ASN A 84 -20.11 16.62 -13.79
N CYS A 85 -19.96 15.38 -14.28
CA CYS A 85 -19.86 15.11 -15.72
C CYS A 85 -20.55 13.83 -16.19
N GLY A 86 -21.20 13.07 -15.30
CA GLY A 86 -21.90 11.82 -15.62
C GLY A 86 -21.00 10.65 -16.01
N SER A 87 -19.68 10.82 -15.99
CA SER A 87 -18.73 9.73 -16.31
C SER A 87 -18.65 8.71 -15.18
N ARG A 88 -18.24 7.48 -15.50
CA ARG A 88 -18.00 6.43 -14.50
C ARG A 88 -16.93 6.84 -13.48
N LEU A 89 -17.16 6.50 -12.21
CA LEU A 89 -16.18 6.62 -11.15
C LEU A 89 -15.42 5.30 -10.90
N TYR A 90 -14.21 5.43 -10.35
CA TYR A 90 -13.26 4.33 -10.13
C TYR A 90 -12.71 4.36 -8.69
N ASN A 91 -12.07 3.28 -8.24
CA ASN A 91 -11.54 3.17 -6.87
C ASN A 91 -10.16 3.85 -6.67
N CYS A 92 -9.53 4.31 -7.74
CA CYS A 92 -8.22 4.97 -7.72
C CYS A 92 -8.18 6.17 -8.65
N ALA A 93 -7.21 7.06 -8.43
CA ALA A 93 -7.02 8.24 -9.28
C ALA A 93 -6.56 7.84 -10.69
N ARG A 94 -6.81 8.71 -11.68
CA ARG A 94 -6.42 8.45 -13.07
C ARG A 94 -4.93 8.17 -13.23
N ALA A 95 -4.10 8.97 -12.55
CA ALA A 95 -2.65 8.81 -12.55
C ALA A 95 -2.22 7.43 -12.03
N GLU A 96 -2.89 6.89 -11.02
CA GLU A 96 -2.59 5.56 -10.47
C GLU A 96 -2.99 4.47 -11.45
N LYS A 97 -4.18 4.59 -12.07
CA LYS A 97 -4.67 3.61 -13.04
C LYS A 97 -3.78 3.52 -14.28
N GLU A 98 -3.24 4.64 -14.75
CA GLU A 98 -2.37 4.68 -15.94
C GLU A 98 -0.93 4.24 -15.66
N GLN A 99 -0.44 4.42 -14.43
CA GLN A 99 0.96 4.09 -14.07
C GLN A 99 1.14 2.67 -13.53
N LEU A 100 0.07 2.04 -13.05
CA LEU A 100 0.14 0.75 -12.36
C LEU A 100 -0.47 -0.37 -13.22
N PRO A 101 -0.02 -1.63 -13.02
CA PRO A 101 -0.56 -2.78 -13.74
C PRO A 101 -2.08 -2.86 -13.63
N ASP A 102 -2.72 -3.33 -14.71
CA ASP A 102 -4.18 -3.34 -14.83
C ASP A 102 -4.90 -4.17 -13.76
N ASP A 103 -4.23 -5.18 -13.21
CA ASP A 103 -4.70 -6.07 -12.16
C ASP A 103 -4.32 -5.60 -10.74
N THR A 104 -3.85 -4.36 -10.59
CA THR A 104 -3.71 -3.70 -9.29
C THR A 104 -5.09 -3.25 -8.80
N GLU A 105 -5.45 -3.66 -7.59
CA GLU A 105 -6.73 -3.33 -6.99
C GLU A 105 -6.56 -2.27 -5.89
N PHE A 106 -7.57 -1.41 -5.75
CA PHE A 106 -7.56 -0.29 -4.83
C PHE A 106 -8.86 -0.24 -4.05
N VAL A 107 -8.74 0.11 -2.78
CA VAL A 107 -9.81 0.66 -1.95
C VAL A 107 -9.25 1.88 -1.26
N LYS A 108 -10.01 2.97 -1.22
CA LYS A 108 -9.63 4.21 -0.56
C LYS A 108 -10.81 4.73 0.23
N SER A 109 -10.57 5.18 1.45
CA SER A 109 -11.60 5.71 2.34
C SER A 109 -11.04 6.87 3.15
N ALA A 110 -11.89 7.77 3.61
CA ALA A 110 -11.53 8.72 4.66
C ALA A 110 -12.33 8.43 5.92
N PHE A 111 -11.61 8.17 7.01
CA PHE A 111 -12.18 7.98 8.33
C PHE A 111 -12.16 9.29 9.11
N THR A 112 -13.25 9.59 9.79
CA THR A 112 -13.39 10.79 10.63
C THR A 112 -13.87 10.42 12.02
N ASN A 113 -13.45 11.16 13.03
CA ASN A 113 -13.95 11.00 14.41
C ASN A 113 -14.75 12.23 14.85
N ALA A 114 -15.36 12.16 16.04
CA ALA A 114 -16.16 13.24 16.60
C ALA A 114 -15.37 14.54 16.89
N ALA A 115 -14.03 14.45 17.02
CA ALA A 115 -13.15 15.61 17.19
C ALA A 115 -12.84 16.33 15.87
N GLY A 116 -13.28 15.78 14.73
CA GLY A 116 -13.00 16.33 13.40
C GLY A 116 -11.67 15.88 12.80
N THR A 117 -10.91 15.02 13.49
CA THR A 117 -9.70 14.42 12.91
C THR A 117 -10.11 13.58 11.70
N ARG A 118 -9.37 13.73 10.59
CA ARG A 118 -9.57 12.96 9.36
C ARG A 118 -8.32 12.16 9.02
N LEU A 119 -8.51 10.87 8.76
CA LEU A 119 -7.50 9.94 8.30
C LEU A 119 -7.87 9.44 6.90
N HIS A 120 -6.99 9.61 5.93
CA HIS A 120 -7.12 8.97 4.63
C HIS A 120 -6.47 7.59 4.69
N THR A 121 -7.18 6.56 4.24
CA THR A 121 -6.66 5.21 4.23
C THR A 121 -6.83 4.56 2.87
N SER A 122 -5.92 3.63 2.55
CA SER A 122 -5.96 2.89 1.30
C SER A 122 -5.47 1.47 1.48
N ILE A 123 -6.10 0.52 0.78
CA ILE A 123 -5.57 -0.81 0.53
C ILE A 123 -5.22 -0.87 -0.96
N VAL A 124 -3.94 -1.12 -1.26
CA VAL A 124 -3.46 -1.40 -2.63
C VAL A 124 -3.02 -2.85 -2.67
N LEU A 125 -3.71 -3.67 -3.46
CA LEU A 125 -3.36 -5.07 -3.64
C LEU A 125 -2.59 -5.26 -4.94
N SER A 126 -1.37 -5.76 -4.83
CA SER A 126 -0.47 -5.92 -5.97
C SER A 126 -1.07 -6.82 -7.03
N GLY A 127 -0.93 -6.45 -8.30
CA GLY A 127 -1.17 -7.33 -9.43
C GLY A 127 -0.10 -8.43 -9.59
N SER A 128 -0.08 -9.03 -10.78
CA SER A 128 0.87 -10.05 -11.21
C SER A 128 2.28 -9.49 -11.45
N ALA A 129 2.37 -8.19 -11.75
CA ALA A 129 3.63 -7.49 -11.96
C ALA A 129 4.19 -6.88 -10.65
N ARG A 130 5.51 -6.94 -10.50
CA ARG A 130 6.24 -6.59 -9.26
C ARG A 130 6.24 -5.09 -8.92
N ASP A 131 5.92 -4.27 -9.90
CA ASP A 131 5.86 -2.81 -9.81
C ASP A 131 4.53 -2.28 -9.27
N SER A 132 3.52 -3.13 -9.06
CA SER A 132 2.21 -2.73 -8.51
C SER A 132 2.29 -2.02 -7.14
N ILE A 133 3.35 -2.27 -6.36
CA ILE A 133 3.58 -1.55 -5.10
C ILE A 133 5.03 -1.10 -5.00
N HIS A 134 5.22 0.21 -5.01
CA HIS A 134 6.51 0.84 -4.80
C HIS A 134 6.74 1.28 -3.34
N ARG A 135 7.93 1.81 -3.10
CA ARG A 135 8.25 2.46 -1.83
C ARG A 135 7.47 3.77 -1.66
N PRO A 136 6.82 4.00 -0.51
CA PRO A 136 6.00 5.19 -0.31
C PRO A 136 6.81 6.48 -0.45
N GLN A 137 8.09 6.45 -0.06
CA GLN A 137 9.03 7.57 -0.19
C GLN A 137 9.14 8.10 -1.63
N ARG A 138 9.02 7.24 -2.65
CA ARG A 138 9.07 7.67 -4.06
C ARG A 138 7.80 8.44 -4.41
N CYS A 139 6.64 7.90 -4.08
CA CYS A 139 5.34 8.51 -4.36
C CYS A 139 5.16 9.82 -3.59
N LEU A 140 5.48 9.84 -2.29
CA LEU A 140 5.38 11.02 -1.43
C LEU A 140 6.24 12.17 -1.93
N LYS A 141 7.49 11.89 -2.33
CA LYS A 141 8.37 12.90 -2.97
C LYS A 141 7.82 13.37 -4.32
N GLY A 142 7.32 12.44 -5.15
CA GLY A 142 6.69 12.78 -6.43
C GLY A 142 5.45 13.68 -6.29
N GLN A 143 4.73 13.56 -5.17
CA GLN A 143 3.60 14.43 -4.80
C GLN A 143 4.04 15.76 -4.18
N GLY A 144 5.35 16.02 -4.09
CA GLY A 144 5.92 17.28 -3.58
C GLY A 144 6.12 17.34 -2.07
N ASN A 145 6.13 16.20 -1.37
CA ASN A 145 6.44 16.17 0.07
C ASN A 145 7.94 16.09 0.32
N THR A 146 8.39 16.85 1.32
CA THR A 146 9.64 16.62 2.04
C THR A 146 9.42 15.51 3.07
N LEU A 147 10.35 14.56 3.16
CA LEU A 147 10.32 13.50 4.18
C LEU A 147 11.24 13.92 5.32
N GLU A 148 10.67 14.19 6.49
CA GLU A 148 11.41 14.74 7.63
C GLU A 148 12.02 13.64 8.49
N ASN A 149 11.24 12.61 8.79
CA ASN A 149 11.65 11.50 9.63
C ASN A 149 10.90 10.22 9.25
N GLU A 150 11.51 9.06 9.52
CA GLU A 150 10.94 7.74 9.29
C GLU A 150 11.31 6.77 10.41
N TYR A 151 10.32 6.12 11.03
CA TYR A 151 10.52 5.22 12.18
C TYR A 151 9.42 4.15 12.28
N SER A 152 9.66 3.11 13.07
CA SER A 152 8.64 2.10 13.39
C SER A 152 7.83 2.56 14.60
N LEU A 153 6.52 2.38 14.54
CA LEU A 153 5.59 2.51 15.65
C LEU A 153 4.95 1.15 15.92
N GLU A 154 5.09 0.64 17.14
CA GLU A 154 4.44 -0.58 17.59
C GLU A 154 2.99 -0.27 17.99
N VAL A 155 2.03 -0.85 17.29
CA VAL A 155 0.60 -0.70 17.58
C VAL A 155 0.12 -1.93 18.34
N PRO A 156 -0.29 -1.82 19.62
CA PRO A 156 -0.75 -2.97 20.40
C PRO A 156 -2.03 -3.56 19.80
N ILE A 157 -2.05 -4.83 19.40
CA ILE A 157 -3.27 -5.47 18.87
C ILE A 157 -3.81 -6.44 19.92
N LEU A 158 -5.11 -6.34 20.24
CA LEU A 158 -5.73 -7.22 21.23
C LEU A 158 -5.62 -8.69 20.79
N GLY A 159 -5.08 -9.57 21.62
CA GLY A 159 -5.05 -11.01 21.36
C GLY A 159 -3.88 -11.50 20.49
N ARG A 160 -2.85 -10.69 20.26
CA ARG A 160 -1.58 -11.09 19.61
C ARG A 160 -0.46 -10.09 19.93
N ASP A 161 0.75 -10.37 19.44
CA ASP A 161 1.87 -9.41 19.50
C ASP A 161 1.54 -8.11 18.74
N PRO A 162 2.12 -6.96 19.16
CA PRO A 162 1.96 -5.69 18.47
C PRO A 162 2.24 -5.76 16.96
N LEU A 163 1.54 -4.91 16.21
CA LEU A 163 1.79 -4.71 14.79
C LEU A 163 2.83 -3.59 14.61
N ASP A 164 3.92 -3.91 13.92
CA ASP A 164 4.84 -2.90 13.43
C ASP A 164 4.22 -2.09 12.30
N VAL A 165 4.13 -0.77 12.48
CA VAL A 165 3.72 0.19 11.45
C VAL A 165 4.87 1.12 11.13
N ARG A 166 5.19 1.32 9.85
CA ARG A 166 6.20 2.29 9.43
C ARG A 166 5.54 3.66 9.33
N VAL A 167 6.07 4.66 10.03
CA VAL A 167 5.58 6.04 10.02
C VAL A 167 6.60 6.95 9.35
N ILE A 168 6.15 7.80 8.44
CA ILE A 168 6.93 8.84 7.79
C ILE A 168 6.30 10.19 8.11
N LYS A 169 7.04 11.09 8.75
CA LYS A 169 6.65 12.49 8.90
C LYS A 169 6.94 13.23 7.60
N THR A 170 5.95 13.94 7.09
CA THR A 170 6.05 14.71 5.85
C THR A 170 5.78 16.19 6.10
N SER A 171 6.36 17.04 5.25
CA SER A 171 5.97 18.44 5.14
C SER A 171 5.93 18.88 3.69
N ARG A 172 5.14 19.91 3.42
CA ARG A 172 5.02 20.54 2.11
C ARG A 172 4.70 22.01 2.30
N VAL A 173 5.25 22.86 1.45
CA VAL A 173 4.93 24.30 1.44
C VAL A 173 3.98 24.58 0.28
N PHE A 174 2.84 25.18 0.59
CA PHE A 174 1.88 25.66 -0.41
C PHE A 174 2.06 27.15 -0.62
N ARG A 175 2.10 27.56 -1.90
CA ARG A 175 2.09 28.98 -2.26
C ARG A 175 0.64 29.44 -2.38
N THR A 176 0.26 30.35 -1.49
CA THR A 176 -1.06 30.99 -1.48
C THR A 176 -0.92 32.47 -1.85
N ALA A 177 -2.05 33.16 -2.07
CA ALA A 177 -2.05 34.60 -2.32
C ALA A 177 -1.44 35.40 -1.15
N ASP A 178 -1.57 34.88 0.06
CA ASP A 178 -1.11 35.51 1.31
C ASP A 178 0.32 35.08 1.72
N GLY A 179 0.97 34.22 0.93
CA GLY A 179 2.35 33.76 1.16
C GLY A 179 2.51 32.24 1.19
N GLU A 180 3.67 31.80 1.66
CA GLU A 180 4.00 30.38 1.81
C GLU A 180 3.40 29.82 3.11
N VAL A 181 2.51 28.83 2.99
CA VAL A 181 1.86 28.16 4.12
C VAL A 181 2.42 26.75 4.25
N PRO A 182 3.11 26.42 5.37
CA PRO A 182 3.60 25.07 5.60
C PRO A 182 2.42 24.15 5.96
N TYR A 183 2.49 22.93 5.46
CA TYR A 183 1.55 21.85 5.73
C TYR A 183 2.32 20.64 6.24
N TYR A 184 1.96 20.16 7.42
CA TYR A 184 2.59 19.03 8.07
C TYR A 184 1.65 17.83 8.06
N GLY A 185 2.17 16.70 7.63
CA GLY A 185 1.43 15.46 7.53
C GLY A 185 2.22 14.26 8.03
N PHE A 186 1.55 13.14 8.10
CA PHE A 186 2.20 11.85 8.33
C PHE A 186 1.67 10.82 7.35
N TYR A 187 2.46 9.77 7.17
CA TYR A 187 2.11 8.63 6.34
C TYR A 187 2.56 7.36 7.05
N ALA A 188 1.59 6.58 7.53
CA ALA A 188 1.78 5.32 8.24
C ALA A 188 1.40 4.15 7.34
N TYR A 189 2.17 3.05 7.35
CA TYR A 189 1.88 1.91 6.49
C TYR A 189 2.46 0.58 6.98
N TRP A 190 1.87 -0.50 6.46
CA TRP A 190 2.39 -1.87 6.58
C TRP A 190 1.96 -2.70 5.36
N PHE A 191 2.53 -3.90 5.25
CA PHE A 191 2.25 -4.84 4.17
C PHE A 191 1.70 -6.14 4.72
N VAL A 192 0.71 -6.71 4.04
CA VAL A 192 0.12 -8.00 4.39
C VAL A 192 0.13 -8.90 3.15
N GLY A 193 0.83 -10.02 3.23
CA GLY A 193 0.80 -11.08 2.24
C GLY A 193 -0.13 -12.21 2.68
N LYS A 194 -0.17 -13.30 1.90
CA LYS A 194 -0.96 -14.51 2.22
C LYS A 194 -0.63 -15.13 3.58
N THR A 195 0.63 -15.05 4.00
CA THR A 195 1.16 -15.83 5.14
C THR A 195 1.90 -15.00 6.17
N ARG A 196 2.26 -13.75 5.85
CA ARG A 196 3.11 -12.88 6.65
C ARG A 196 2.70 -11.43 6.50
N GLU A 197 3.09 -10.62 7.46
CA GLU A 197 3.02 -9.17 7.39
C GLU A 197 4.38 -8.55 7.73
N THR A 198 4.58 -7.30 7.32
CA THR A 198 5.79 -6.54 7.66
C THR A 198 5.59 -5.06 7.37
N SER A 199 6.24 -4.18 8.14
CA SER A 199 6.37 -2.75 7.83
C SER A 199 7.52 -2.45 6.85
N SER A 200 8.38 -3.43 6.56
CA SER A 200 9.59 -3.23 5.75
C SER A 200 9.40 -3.67 4.30
N HIS A 201 9.57 -2.71 3.39
CA HIS A 201 9.59 -2.99 1.96
C HIS A 201 10.68 -4.00 1.57
N TYR A 202 11.84 -3.99 2.24
CA TYR A 202 12.93 -4.92 1.94
C TYR A 202 12.61 -6.34 2.39
N VAL A 203 12.05 -6.50 3.59
CA VAL A 203 11.59 -7.80 4.09
C VAL A 203 10.52 -8.36 3.16
N ARG A 204 9.59 -7.52 2.70
CA ARG A 204 8.63 -7.90 1.67
C ARG A 204 9.29 -8.37 0.37
N MET A 205 10.28 -7.64 -0.14
CA MET A 205 11.01 -8.04 -1.37
C MET A 205 11.73 -9.37 -1.20
N PHE A 206 12.32 -9.60 -0.03
CA PHE A 206 12.95 -10.88 0.31
C PHE A 206 11.93 -12.02 0.26
N TRP A 207 10.78 -11.88 0.92
CA TRP A 207 9.75 -12.93 0.91
C TRP A 207 9.14 -13.17 -0.46
N LEU A 208 8.93 -12.11 -1.26
CA LEU A 208 8.51 -12.26 -2.66
C LEU A 208 9.50 -13.08 -3.49
N ALA A 209 10.80 -12.87 -3.30
CA ALA A 209 11.82 -13.65 -3.99
C ALA A 209 11.88 -15.09 -3.45
N TRP A 210 11.83 -15.26 -2.13
CA TRP A 210 11.87 -16.56 -1.46
C TRP A 210 10.71 -17.45 -1.87
N ASP A 211 9.46 -16.97 -1.77
CA ASP A 211 8.27 -17.75 -2.13
C ASP A 211 8.30 -18.17 -3.60
N ARG A 212 8.84 -17.32 -4.48
CA ARG A 212 8.92 -17.60 -5.91
C ARG A 212 9.97 -18.67 -6.24
N VAL A 213 11.11 -18.66 -5.53
CA VAL A 213 12.21 -19.60 -5.78
C VAL A 213 11.99 -20.93 -5.06
N VAL A 214 11.53 -20.89 -3.80
CA VAL A 214 11.45 -22.07 -2.93
C VAL A 214 10.07 -22.72 -3.01
N ASN A 215 9.00 -21.93 -3.01
CA ASN A 215 7.62 -22.45 -3.00
C ASN A 215 6.99 -22.48 -4.41
N SER A 216 7.65 -21.91 -5.42
CA SER A 216 7.09 -21.68 -6.76
C SER A 216 5.75 -20.91 -6.72
N GLU A 217 5.54 -20.07 -5.70
CA GLU A 217 4.33 -19.28 -5.51
C GLU A 217 4.58 -17.79 -5.79
N GLY A 218 3.69 -17.17 -6.56
CA GLY A 218 3.60 -15.73 -6.74
C GLY A 218 2.50 -15.16 -5.87
N ASN A 219 2.77 -14.91 -4.59
CA ASN A 219 1.79 -14.38 -3.64
C ASN A 219 1.54 -12.88 -3.89
N ARG A 220 0.27 -12.47 -3.93
CA ARG A 220 -0.12 -11.05 -3.90
C ARG A 220 0.14 -10.47 -2.50
N TRP A 221 0.51 -9.20 -2.47
CA TRP A 221 0.69 -8.45 -1.24
C TRP A 221 -0.23 -7.24 -1.25
N ALA A 222 -0.86 -7.00 -0.12
CA ALA A 222 -1.56 -5.77 0.16
C ALA A 222 -0.61 -4.77 0.81
N TYR A 223 -0.81 -3.52 0.46
CA TYR A 223 -0.17 -2.36 1.04
C TYR A 223 -1.25 -1.48 1.64
N ILE A 224 -1.24 -1.41 2.96
CA ILE A 224 -2.24 -0.67 3.74
C ILE A 224 -1.55 0.58 4.25
N ALA A 225 -2.18 1.72 3.98
CA ALA A 225 -1.67 3.02 4.38
C ALA A 225 -2.73 3.85 5.09
N VAL A 226 -2.28 4.70 6.00
CA VAL A 226 -3.05 5.67 6.76
C VAL A 226 -2.27 6.99 6.74
N SER A 227 -2.90 8.08 6.32
CA SER A 227 -2.28 9.40 6.30
C SER A 227 -3.23 10.45 6.85
N GLY A 228 -2.66 11.54 7.34
CA GLY A 228 -3.41 12.62 7.94
C GLY A 228 -2.56 13.85 8.18
N THR A 229 -3.16 14.87 8.77
CA THR A 229 -2.48 16.07 9.24
C THR A 229 -1.82 15.83 10.58
N ARG A 230 -0.77 16.60 10.86
CA ARG A 230 -0.18 16.72 12.20
C ARG A 230 0.26 18.15 12.44
N GLU A 231 0.58 18.46 13.67
CA GLU A 231 1.30 19.68 14.02
C GLU A 231 2.76 19.62 13.55
N ALA A 232 3.40 20.79 13.46
CA ALA A 232 4.80 20.93 13.07
C ALA A 232 5.72 20.12 14.00
N GLU A 233 5.46 20.24 15.30
CA GLU A 233 6.17 19.55 16.38
C GLU A 233 5.24 18.60 17.13
N GLY A 234 5.82 17.63 17.85
CA GLY A 234 5.07 16.66 18.63
C GLY A 234 4.72 15.38 17.88
N ASN A 235 4.08 14.46 18.63
CA ASN A 235 3.75 13.10 18.21
C ASN A 235 2.29 12.73 18.49
N ASP A 236 1.42 13.68 18.83
CA ASP A 236 0.03 13.40 19.22
C ASP A 236 -0.75 12.67 18.11
N PHE A 237 -0.35 12.85 16.84
CA PHE A 237 -0.90 12.12 15.71
C PHE A 237 -0.67 10.60 15.79
N GLU A 238 0.31 10.11 16.56
CA GLU A 238 0.54 8.69 16.82
C GLU A 238 -0.63 8.07 17.57
N GLU A 239 -1.29 8.80 18.47
CA GLU A 239 -2.49 8.31 19.16
C GLU A 239 -3.63 8.07 18.17
N HIS A 240 -3.76 8.91 17.14
CA HIS A 240 -4.72 8.69 16.06
C HIS A 240 -4.36 7.45 15.23
N ILE A 241 -3.08 7.23 14.92
CA ILE A 241 -2.62 6.02 14.21
C ILE A 241 -2.94 4.79 15.05
N ILE A 242 -2.56 4.78 16.32
CA ILE A 242 -2.78 3.63 17.23
C ILE A 242 -4.29 3.37 17.35
N SER A 243 -5.07 4.38 17.72
CA SER A 243 -6.53 4.26 17.90
C SER A 243 -7.23 3.69 16.65
N PHE A 244 -6.82 4.13 15.46
CA PHE A 244 -7.41 3.65 14.22
C PHE A 244 -6.91 2.26 13.83
N VAL A 245 -5.59 2.05 13.82
CA VAL A 245 -4.96 0.80 13.37
C VAL A 245 -5.38 -0.38 14.23
N GLN A 246 -5.51 -0.20 15.55
CA GLN A 246 -5.99 -1.22 16.48
C GLN A 246 -7.36 -1.79 16.10
N GLN A 247 -8.22 -0.95 15.52
CA GLN A 247 -9.61 -1.29 15.22
C GLN A 247 -9.76 -1.77 13.77
N VAL A 248 -9.10 -1.11 12.81
CA VAL A 248 -9.23 -1.46 11.39
C VAL A 248 -8.44 -2.72 11.02
N TYR A 249 -7.28 -2.95 11.65
CA TYR A 249 -6.39 -4.07 11.32
C TYR A 249 -7.11 -5.42 11.33
N PRO A 250 -7.80 -5.86 12.41
CA PRO A 250 -8.49 -7.16 12.41
C PRO A 250 -9.61 -7.29 11.38
N GLU A 251 -10.25 -6.17 11.01
CA GLU A 251 -11.41 -6.15 10.12
C GLU A 251 -11.01 -6.24 8.64
N VAL A 252 -9.79 -5.83 8.29
CA VAL A 252 -9.30 -5.90 6.90
C VAL A 252 -8.54 -7.17 6.57
N LEU A 253 -8.35 -8.10 7.52
CA LEU A 253 -7.68 -9.38 7.26
C LEU A 253 -8.65 -10.40 6.66
N SER A 254 -8.15 -11.27 5.79
CA SER A 254 -8.91 -12.47 5.42
C SER A 254 -8.97 -13.45 6.60
N ASP A 255 -10.05 -14.23 6.70
CA ASP A 255 -10.24 -15.21 7.80
C ASP A 255 -9.06 -16.17 7.97
N ALA A 256 -8.48 -16.60 6.84
CA ALA A 256 -7.32 -17.50 6.82
C ALA A 256 -6.06 -16.84 7.41
N PHE A 257 -5.83 -15.56 7.11
CA PHE A 257 -4.69 -14.82 7.64
C PHE A 257 -4.93 -14.42 9.10
N ARG A 258 -6.13 -13.95 9.44
CA ARG A 258 -6.56 -13.64 10.81
C ARG A 258 -6.37 -14.85 11.72
N SER A 259 -6.91 -16.01 11.35
CA SER A 259 -6.76 -17.23 12.17
C SER A 259 -5.30 -17.55 12.44
N ARG A 260 -4.41 -17.33 11.47
CA ARG A 260 -2.97 -17.59 11.63
C ARG A 260 -2.30 -16.62 12.59
N VAL A 261 -2.51 -15.31 12.44
CA VAL A 261 -1.80 -14.32 13.25
C VAL A 261 -2.30 -14.27 14.70
N TYR A 262 -3.53 -14.74 14.94
CA TYR A 262 -4.09 -14.88 16.30
C TYR A 262 -3.91 -16.27 16.91
N ALA A 263 -3.50 -17.29 16.14
CA ALA A 263 -3.31 -18.66 16.66
C ALA A 263 -1.97 -18.90 17.37
N ASN A 264 -0.96 -18.05 17.17
CA ASN A 264 0.38 -18.21 17.76
C ASN A 264 0.48 -17.69 19.21
N GLN A 265 -0.48 -18.07 20.06
CA GLN A 265 -0.39 -17.85 21.51
C GLN A 265 0.23 -19.07 22.21
#